data_AF-I0QU74-F1
#
_entry.id   AF-I0QU74-F1
#
_cell.length_a   1.000
_cell.length_b   1.000
_cell.length_c   1.000
_cell.angle_alpha   90.00
_cell.angle_beta   90.00
_cell.angle_gamma   90.00
#
_symmetry.space_group_name_H-M   'P 1'
#
loop_
_entity.id
_entity.type
_entity.pdbx_description
1 polymer ?
#
loop_
_entity_poly.entity_id
_entity_poly.type
_entity_poly.pdbx_seq_one_letter_code
_entity_poly.pdbx_strand_id
1 'polypeptide(L)'
;MRPRIATLDFARGIAIFGILLLNISSFGLPKAAYLNPAYAGQPSGVDAWTWSVLDVLAQGKFLMMFAMLFGAGLHLLLPRGKAWIQSRLSLLLLCGLIHAVFFWDGDILLSYGLIGLVFWRLVREAKSNQTLFRTGVMLYLMGVAILLMLGLISKPDPGSFWNPGYAELQYEQFWRFKGGIEAINNRLDLLSSSLISVAVQYGWELGGAMLMGASLMRSGWLKGQFNVRHYLGVAAVLLPLSWIIQIPAVAIAWHTGWDYRWSGFYLQAPREIGALMQAMGYLALCYGCWPWLVKQRWALWMSQVGRMALTNYLLQTLICDFFFNTLHFYQHFNRLQLLALVPAVWLLNLTVTLCWLHYFRQGPMEWLWRQLTAKAAGEPANSGR
;
A
#
# COMPACT_ATOMS: atom_id res chain seq x y z
N MET A 1 -17.87 21.07 11.44
CA MET A 1 -16.95 20.12 10.76
C MET A 1 -15.79 19.86 11.72
N ARG A 2 -15.37 18.60 11.94
CA ARG A 2 -14.18 18.34 12.79
C ARG A 2 -12.94 18.96 12.13
N PRO A 3 -12.03 19.60 12.90
CA PRO A 3 -10.79 20.12 12.36
C PRO A 3 -9.97 18.98 11.72
N ARG A 4 -9.36 19.24 10.56
CA ARG A 4 -8.50 18.26 9.90
C ARG A 4 -7.25 18.01 10.74
N ILE A 5 -6.81 16.76 10.78
CA ILE A 5 -5.62 16.34 11.52
C ILE A 5 -4.43 16.40 10.56
N ALA A 6 -3.65 17.49 10.61
CA ALA A 6 -2.55 17.72 9.67
C ALA A 6 -1.45 16.64 9.71
N THR A 7 -1.17 16.07 10.89
CA THR A 7 -0.25 14.92 11.06
C THR A 7 -0.72 13.68 10.30
N LEU A 8 -2.03 13.43 10.30
CA LEU A 8 -2.62 12.29 9.62
C LEU A 8 -2.51 12.45 8.10
N ASP A 9 -2.77 13.66 7.59
CA ASP A 9 -2.61 13.97 6.18
C ASP A 9 -1.12 13.92 5.77
N PHE A 10 -0.20 14.39 6.62
CA PHE A 10 1.24 14.25 6.40
C PHE A 10 1.67 12.77 6.28
N ALA A 11 1.27 11.93 7.24
CA ALA A 11 1.58 10.51 7.23
C ALA A 11 1.01 9.80 5.99
N ARG A 12 -0.21 10.17 5.55
CA ARG A 12 -0.78 9.68 4.29
C ARG A 12 0.04 10.07 3.08
N GLY A 13 0.54 11.31 3.02
CA GLY A 13 1.42 11.77 1.94
C GLY A 13 2.70 10.93 1.87
N ILE A 14 3.37 10.72 3.01
CA ILE A 14 4.57 9.87 3.10
C ILE A 14 4.26 8.44 2.66
N ALA A 15 3.13 7.86 3.10
CA ALA A 15 2.74 6.50 2.72
C ALA A 15 2.59 6.37 1.19
N ILE A 16 1.93 7.32 0.54
CA ILE A 16 1.64 7.25 -0.90
C ILE A 16 2.89 7.43 -1.74
N PHE A 17 3.79 8.31 -1.33
CA PHE A 17 5.09 8.44 -1.99
C PHE A 17 5.94 7.18 -1.77
N GLY A 18 5.95 6.65 -0.55
CA GLY A 18 6.65 5.43 -0.21
C GLY A 18 6.14 4.17 -0.93
N ILE A 19 4.84 4.08 -1.21
CA ILE A 19 4.24 3.00 -2.02
C ILE A 19 4.85 2.97 -3.44
N LEU A 20 5.20 4.12 -4.02
CA LEU A 20 5.79 4.17 -5.35
C LEU A 20 7.22 3.58 -5.42
N LEU A 21 8.01 3.67 -4.35
CA LEU A 21 9.38 3.12 -4.30
C LEU A 21 9.45 1.64 -4.67
N LEU A 22 8.37 0.94 -4.33
CA LEU A 22 8.12 -0.48 -4.53
C LEU A 22 7.44 -0.72 -5.87
N ASN A 23 6.37 0.03 -6.13
CA ASN A 23 5.54 -0.18 -7.32
C ASN A 23 6.27 0.18 -8.61
N ILE A 24 7.29 1.04 -8.58
CA ILE A 24 8.09 1.36 -9.75
C ILE A 24 8.73 0.10 -10.37
N SER A 25 9.09 -0.89 -9.54
CA SER A 25 9.57 -2.19 -10.03
C SER A 25 8.46 -2.97 -10.72
N SER A 26 7.24 -2.97 -10.18
CA SER A 26 6.08 -3.62 -10.82
C SER A 26 5.65 -2.93 -12.13
N PHE A 27 5.88 -1.63 -12.27
CA PHE A 27 5.62 -0.92 -13.51
C PHE A 27 6.70 -1.15 -14.57
N GLY A 28 7.98 -1.21 -14.16
CA GLY A 28 9.12 -1.24 -15.08
C GLY A 28 9.70 -2.63 -15.37
N LEU A 29 9.43 -3.64 -14.54
CA LEU A 29 9.98 -4.99 -14.64
C LEU A 29 8.86 -6.05 -14.69
N PRO A 30 9.18 -7.31 -15.04
CA PRO A 30 8.25 -8.44 -14.98
C PRO A 30 7.65 -8.61 -13.58
N LYS A 31 6.40 -9.07 -13.51
CA LYS A 31 5.70 -9.29 -12.23
C LYS A 31 6.50 -10.13 -11.23
N ALA A 32 7.24 -11.13 -11.71
CA ALA A 32 8.11 -11.97 -10.88
C ALA A 32 9.21 -11.17 -10.16
N ALA A 33 9.71 -10.10 -10.80
CA ALA A 33 10.73 -9.21 -10.26
C ALA A 33 10.28 -8.46 -8.99
N TYR A 34 8.99 -8.43 -8.67
CA TYR A 34 8.49 -7.76 -7.48
C TYR A 34 8.95 -8.47 -6.18
N LEU A 35 8.89 -9.81 -6.14
CA LEU A 35 9.32 -10.61 -4.99
C LEU A 35 10.66 -11.32 -5.21
N ASN A 36 11.03 -11.57 -6.47
CA ASN A 36 12.22 -12.35 -6.83
C ASN A 36 13.20 -11.50 -7.67
N PRO A 37 14.30 -10.99 -7.09
CA PRO A 37 15.34 -10.34 -7.89
C PRO A 37 16.10 -11.31 -8.81
N ALA A 38 16.02 -12.61 -8.55
CA ALA A 38 16.63 -13.65 -9.37
C ALA A 38 15.70 -14.26 -10.43
N TYR A 39 14.60 -13.57 -10.79
CA TYR A 39 13.56 -14.11 -11.69
C TYR A 39 14.08 -14.51 -13.09
N ALA A 40 15.18 -13.91 -13.54
CA ALA A 40 15.84 -14.18 -14.82
C ALA A 40 17.26 -14.74 -14.63
N GLY A 41 17.53 -15.41 -13.50
CA GLY A 41 18.86 -15.86 -13.10
C GLY A 41 19.49 -14.97 -12.04
N GLN A 42 20.76 -15.18 -11.71
CA GLN A 42 21.42 -14.46 -10.62
C GLN A 42 21.47 -12.94 -10.87
N PRO A 43 20.95 -12.10 -9.97
CA PRO A 43 20.96 -10.67 -10.14
C PRO A 43 22.37 -10.10 -10.04
N SER A 44 22.59 -8.95 -10.69
CA SER A 44 23.82 -8.18 -10.46
C SER A 44 23.90 -7.72 -9.00
N GLY A 45 25.12 -7.54 -8.48
CA GLY A 45 25.30 -7.08 -7.08
C GLY A 45 24.58 -5.76 -6.79
N VAL A 46 24.55 -4.83 -7.75
CA VAL A 46 23.81 -3.55 -7.62
C VAL A 46 22.31 -3.79 -7.54
N ASP A 47 21.76 -4.66 -8.39
CA ASP A 47 20.32 -4.95 -8.40
C ASP A 47 19.88 -5.65 -7.11
N ALA A 48 20.67 -6.62 -6.65
CA ALA A 48 20.43 -7.35 -5.44
C ALA A 48 20.51 -6.46 -4.19
N TRP A 49 21.51 -5.57 -4.09
CA TRP A 49 21.57 -4.58 -3.00
C TRP A 49 20.42 -3.58 -3.05
N THR A 50 20.06 -3.11 -4.24
CA THR A 50 18.91 -2.19 -4.41
C THR A 50 17.62 -2.86 -3.94
N TRP A 51 17.41 -4.13 -4.33
CA TRP A 51 16.29 -4.93 -3.85
C TRP A 51 16.33 -5.10 -2.33
N SER A 52 17.46 -5.47 -1.73
CA SER A 52 17.60 -5.65 -0.28
C SER A 52 17.32 -4.38 0.53
N VAL A 53 17.82 -3.23 0.06
CA VAL A 53 17.57 -1.94 0.73
C VAL A 53 16.09 -1.55 0.65
N LEU A 54 15.49 -1.69 -0.54
CA LEU A 54 14.07 -1.43 -0.73
C LEU A 54 13.20 -2.42 0.05
N ASP A 55 13.61 -3.69 0.13
CA ASP A 55 12.91 -4.70 0.89
C ASP A 55 12.89 -4.33 2.38
N VAL A 56 14.04 -4.04 2.98
CA VAL A 56 14.13 -3.68 4.41
C VAL A 56 13.45 -2.35 4.72
N LEU A 57 13.56 -1.32 3.86
CA LEU A 57 13.11 0.03 4.19
C LEU A 57 11.70 0.38 3.68
N ALA A 58 11.23 -0.22 2.57
CA ALA A 58 10.03 0.24 1.88
C ALA A 58 8.98 -0.85 1.63
N GLN A 59 9.40 -2.03 1.16
CA GLN A 59 8.51 -3.07 0.65
C GLN A 59 7.50 -3.55 1.69
N GLY A 60 6.21 -3.36 1.43
CA GLY A 60 5.13 -3.68 2.36
C GLY A 60 4.93 -2.66 3.49
N LYS A 61 5.95 -1.93 3.93
CA LYS A 61 5.92 -1.04 5.12
C LYS A 61 4.97 0.13 4.88
N PHE A 62 5.13 0.81 3.75
CA PHE A 62 4.28 1.95 3.40
C PHE A 62 2.85 1.52 3.08
N LEU A 63 2.67 0.30 2.56
CA LEU A 63 1.34 -0.28 2.31
C LEU A 63 0.63 -0.62 3.63
N MET A 64 1.32 -1.23 4.60
CA MET A 64 0.77 -1.48 5.95
C MET A 64 0.50 -0.19 6.70
N MET A 65 1.37 0.82 6.53
CA MET A 65 1.15 2.16 7.06
C MET A 65 -0.13 2.79 6.48
N PHE A 66 -0.32 2.69 5.16
CA PHE A 66 -1.51 3.17 4.47
C PHE A 66 -2.77 2.42 4.92
N ALA A 67 -2.70 1.10 5.09
CA ALA A 67 -3.79 0.27 5.61
C ALA A 67 -4.23 0.70 7.02
N MET A 68 -3.29 0.96 7.93
CA MET A 68 -3.59 1.51 9.25
C MET A 68 -4.26 2.89 9.15
N LEU A 69 -3.75 3.79 8.30
CA LEU A 69 -4.32 5.12 8.08
C LEU A 69 -5.71 5.08 7.41
N PHE A 70 -5.99 4.04 6.62
CA PHE A 70 -7.30 3.76 6.05
C PHE A 70 -8.29 3.29 7.12
N GLY A 71 -7.88 2.35 7.97
CA GLY A 71 -8.67 1.90 9.12
C GLY A 71 -8.98 3.04 10.11
N ALA A 72 -8.02 3.92 10.35
CA ALA A 72 -8.25 5.17 11.07
C ALA A 72 -9.32 6.06 10.40
N GLY A 73 -9.31 6.11 9.05
CA GLY A 73 -10.35 6.75 8.24
C GLY A 73 -11.73 6.13 8.44
N LEU A 74 -11.85 4.80 8.49
CA LEU A 74 -13.11 4.11 8.79
C LEU A 74 -13.68 4.54 10.15
N HIS A 75 -12.84 4.61 11.18
CA HIS A 75 -13.26 5.08 12.50
C HIS A 75 -13.78 6.53 12.46
N LEU A 76 -13.12 7.41 11.70
CA LEU A 76 -13.56 8.80 11.52
C LEU A 76 -14.90 8.92 10.78
N LEU A 77 -15.26 7.93 9.97
CA LEU A 77 -16.52 7.89 9.21
C LEU A 77 -17.71 7.34 10.00
N LEU A 78 -17.50 6.67 11.14
CA LEU A 78 -18.59 6.10 11.97
C LEU A 78 -19.76 7.06 12.25
N PRO A 79 -19.54 8.36 12.57
CA PRO A 79 -20.63 9.30 12.82
C PRO A 79 -21.52 9.60 11.61
N ARG A 80 -21.07 9.30 10.37
CA ARG A 80 -21.87 9.48 9.14
C ARG A 80 -22.90 8.38 8.94
N GLY A 81 -22.84 7.31 9.73
CA GLY A 81 -23.79 6.20 9.65
C GLY A 81 -23.45 5.14 8.60
N LYS A 82 -24.22 4.05 8.65
CA LYS A 82 -24.01 2.83 7.87
C LYS A 82 -24.08 3.06 6.35
N ALA A 83 -25.11 3.76 5.88
CA ALA A 83 -25.35 3.97 4.44
C ALA A 83 -24.19 4.73 3.78
N TRP A 84 -23.67 5.76 4.45
CA TRP A 84 -22.51 6.50 3.98
C TRP A 84 -21.26 5.62 3.86
N ILE A 85 -20.95 4.84 4.90
CA ILE A 85 -19.77 3.97 4.93
C ILE A 85 -19.85 2.90 3.83
N GLN A 86 -21.00 2.21 3.72
CA GLN A 86 -21.19 1.18 2.70
C GLN A 86 -21.09 1.77 1.29
N SER A 87 -21.78 2.88 1.03
CA SER A 87 -21.72 3.55 -0.28
C SER A 87 -20.29 3.96 -0.64
N ARG A 88 -19.58 4.56 0.32
CA ARG A 88 -18.20 5.03 0.12
C ARG A 88 -17.26 3.87 -0.22
N LEU A 89 -17.36 2.77 0.51
CA LEU A 89 -16.51 1.60 0.32
C LEU A 89 -16.88 0.79 -0.93
N SER A 90 -18.17 0.67 -1.26
CA SER A 90 -18.63 0.06 -2.51
C SER A 90 -18.16 0.85 -3.73
N LEU A 91 -18.18 2.19 -3.67
CA LEU A 91 -17.64 3.03 -4.73
C LEU A 91 -16.12 2.94 -4.83
N LEU A 92 -15.42 2.77 -3.71
CA LEU A 92 -13.97 2.52 -3.72
C LEU A 92 -13.65 1.17 -4.35
N LEU A 93 -14.42 0.14 -4.00
CA LEU A 93 -14.33 -1.20 -4.59
C LEU A 93 -14.57 -1.15 -6.11
N LEU A 94 -15.59 -0.43 -6.57
CA LEU A 94 -15.85 -0.23 -8.00
C LEU A 94 -14.70 0.53 -8.69
N CYS A 95 -14.20 1.59 -8.06
CA CYS A 95 -13.05 2.35 -8.57
C CYS A 95 -11.81 1.46 -8.70
N GLY A 96 -11.54 0.63 -7.70
CA GLY A 96 -10.45 -0.34 -7.72
C GLY A 96 -10.63 -1.41 -8.79
N LEU A 97 -11.86 -1.92 -8.99
CA LEU A 97 -12.15 -2.86 -10.07
C LEU A 97 -11.86 -2.25 -11.45
N ILE A 98 -12.32 -1.02 -11.70
CA ILE A 98 -12.02 -0.30 -12.94
C ILE A 98 -10.50 -0.09 -13.07
N HIS A 99 -9.84 0.32 -12.00
CA HIS A 99 -8.41 0.57 -11.99
C HIS A 99 -7.60 -0.70 -12.29
N ALA A 100 -7.92 -1.81 -11.62
CA ALA A 100 -7.25 -3.10 -11.79
C ALA A 100 -7.39 -3.67 -13.21
N VAL A 101 -8.58 -3.55 -13.80
CA VAL A 101 -8.88 -4.12 -15.13
C VAL A 101 -8.31 -3.26 -16.26
N PHE A 102 -8.44 -1.94 -16.17
CA PHE A 102 -8.13 -1.05 -17.30
C PHE A 102 -6.74 -0.42 -17.23
N PHE A 103 -6.19 -0.21 -16.03
CA PHE A 103 -4.96 0.56 -15.86
C PHE A 103 -3.80 -0.29 -15.35
N TRP A 104 -3.93 -0.91 -14.18
CA TRP A 104 -2.76 -1.57 -13.55
C TRP A 104 -3.13 -2.71 -12.63
N ASP A 105 -2.44 -3.84 -12.79
CA ASP A 105 -2.67 -5.09 -12.06
C ASP A 105 -2.26 -5.06 -10.57
N GLY A 106 -1.49 -4.05 -10.14
CA GLY A 106 -1.07 -3.85 -8.75
C GLY A 106 -2.02 -2.99 -7.89
N ASP A 107 -3.31 -2.90 -8.24
CA ASP A 107 -4.29 -2.09 -7.52
C ASP A 107 -4.43 -2.48 -6.04
N ILE A 108 -4.48 -1.46 -5.18
CA ILE A 108 -4.77 -1.63 -3.75
C ILE A 108 -6.20 -1.22 -3.38
N LEU A 109 -6.85 -0.39 -4.20
CA LEU A 109 -8.15 0.20 -3.89
C LEU A 109 -9.24 -0.85 -3.77
N LEU A 110 -9.22 -1.86 -4.64
CA LEU A 110 -10.15 -2.98 -4.66
C LEU A 110 -10.09 -3.76 -3.34
N SER A 111 -8.89 -4.21 -2.95
CA SER A 111 -8.66 -4.94 -1.71
C SER A 111 -9.05 -4.10 -0.49
N TYR A 112 -8.76 -2.80 -0.51
CA TYR A 112 -9.12 -1.89 0.58
C TYR A 112 -10.64 -1.68 0.69
N GLY A 113 -11.33 -1.55 -0.44
CA GLY A 113 -12.79 -1.47 -0.51
C GLY A 113 -13.44 -2.75 0.02
N LEU A 114 -12.96 -3.91 -0.44
CA LEU A 114 -13.46 -5.23 -0.05
C LEU A 114 -13.27 -5.49 1.45
N ILE A 115 -12.04 -5.40 1.93
CA ILE A 115 -11.71 -5.61 3.34
C ILE A 115 -12.37 -4.54 4.22
N GLY A 116 -12.43 -3.29 3.76
CA GLY A 116 -13.19 -2.24 4.44
C GLY A 116 -14.67 -2.60 4.63
N LEU A 117 -15.33 -3.16 3.60
CA LEU A 117 -16.74 -3.58 3.66
C LEU A 117 -16.97 -4.75 4.63
N VAL A 118 -15.99 -5.65 4.78
CA VAL A 118 -16.04 -6.76 5.75
C VAL A 118 -15.83 -6.24 7.17
N PHE A 119 -14.81 -5.41 7.39
CA PHE A 119 -14.33 -5.07 8.74
C PHE A 119 -14.94 -3.81 9.35
N TRP A 120 -15.64 -2.94 8.61
CA TRP A 120 -16.19 -1.71 9.19
C TRP A 120 -17.19 -1.99 10.33
N ARG A 121 -17.93 -3.10 10.29
CA ARG A 121 -18.85 -3.50 11.39
C ARG A 121 -18.08 -3.81 12.66
N LEU A 122 -16.98 -4.55 12.55
CA LEU A 122 -16.11 -4.85 13.69
C LEU A 122 -15.53 -3.55 14.31
N VAL A 123 -15.17 -2.58 13.47
CA VAL A 123 -14.74 -1.25 13.95
C VAL A 123 -15.86 -0.52 14.71
N ARG A 124 -17.12 -0.62 14.25
CA ARG A 124 -18.28 0.03 14.86
C ARG A 124 -18.71 -0.63 16.17
N GLU A 125 -18.74 -1.96 16.21
CA GLU A 125 -19.36 -2.75 17.28
C GLU A 125 -18.37 -3.14 18.40
N ALA A 126 -17.07 -2.89 18.20
CA ALA A 126 -16.08 -3.19 19.21
C ALA A 126 -16.37 -2.46 20.55
N LYS A 127 -16.60 -3.24 21.61
CA LYS A 127 -16.90 -2.71 22.95
C LYS A 127 -15.69 -2.00 23.56
N SER A 128 -14.50 -2.59 23.44
CA SER A 128 -13.25 -2.07 24.00
C SER A 128 -12.20 -1.78 22.92
N ASN A 129 -11.41 -0.72 23.14
CA ASN A 129 -10.28 -0.38 22.28
C ASN A 129 -9.20 -1.47 22.27
N GLN A 130 -8.99 -2.12 23.43
CA GLN A 130 -8.01 -3.20 23.58
C GLN A 130 -8.44 -4.44 22.80
N THR A 131 -9.73 -4.81 22.86
CA THR A 131 -10.27 -5.92 22.06
C THR A 131 -10.08 -5.65 20.57
N LEU A 132 -10.41 -4.44 20.11
CA LEU A 132 -10.23 -4.06 18.70
C LEU A 132 -8.76 -4.20 18.24
N PHE A 133 -7.81 -3.75 19.07
CA PHE A 133 -6.39 -3.88 18.77
C PHE A 133 -5.93 -5.33 18.75
N ARG A 134 -6.29 -6.13 19.77
CA ARG A 134 -5.94 -7.55 19.87
C ARG A 134 -6.52 -8.38 18.72
N THR A 135 -7.77 -8.11 18.32
CA THR A 135 -8.36 -8.74 17.14
C THR A 135 -7.58 -8.37 15.88
N GLY A 136 -7.14 -7.11 15.74
CA GLY A 136 -6.28 -6.69 14.63
C GLY A 136 -4.96 -7.47 14.58
N VAL A 137 -4.27 -7.60 15.72
CA VAL A 137 -3.02 -8.40 15.82
C VAL A 137 -3.28 -9.87 15.49
N MET A 138 -4.35 -10.45 16.02
CA MET A 138 -4.71 -11.86 15.77
C MET A 138 -4.95 -12.14 14.30
N LEU A 139 -5.70 -11.30 13.60
CA LEU A 139 -5.96 -11.47 12.17
C LEU A 139 -4.69 -11.31 11.33
N TYR A 140 -3.81 -10.38 11.72
CA TYR A 140 -2.53 -10.20 11.06
C TYR A 140 -1.65 -11.45 11.19
N LEU A 141 -1.50 -11.95 12.42
CA LEU A 141 -0.74 -13.18 12.67
C LEU A 141 -1.38 -14.41 12.01
N MET A 142 -2.70 -14.43 11.85
CA MET A 142 -3.38 -15.48 11.10
C MET A 142 -3.00 -15.47 9.62
N GLY A 143 -2.90 -14.31 8.97
CA GLY A 143 -2.40 -14.21 7.60
C GLY A 143 -0.95 -14.70 7.48
N VAL A 144 -0.08 -14.34 8.43
CA VAL A 144 1.30 -14.83 8.49
C VAL A 144 1.34 -16.35 8.71
N ALA A 145 0.49 -16.90 9.57
CA ALA A 145 0.40 -18.34 9.79
C ALA A 145 -0.09 -19.10 8.54
N ILE A 146 -1.07 -18.54 7.82
CA ILE A 146 -1.54 -19.10 6.54
C ILE A 146 -0.41 -19.08 5.51
N LEU A 147 0.38 -18.00 5.44
CA LEU A 147 1.53 -17.92 4.54
C LEU A 147 2.56 -19.03 4.82
N LEU A 148 2.86 -19.30 6.10
CA LEU A 148 3.74 -20.42 6.49
C LEU A 148 3.12 -21.77 6.12
N MET A 149 1.82 -21.94 6.35
CA MET A 149 1.09 -23.15 5.94
C MET A 149 1.17 -23.37 4.43
N LEU A 150 1.00 -22.32 3.62
CA LEU A 150 1.14 -22.37 2.16
C LEU A 150 2.56 -22.81 1.76
N GLY A 151 3.60 -22.33 2.46
CA GLY A 151 4.97 -22.80 2.26
C GLY A 151 5.17 -24.29 2.53
N LEU A 152 4.51 -24.83 3.55
CA LEU A 152 4.57 -26.26 3.89
C LEU A 152 3.92 -27.15 2.81
N ILE A 153 2.76 -26.74 2.29
CA ILE A 153 2.01 -27.50 1.26
C ILE A 153 2.47 -27.21 -0.17
N SER A 154 3.27 -26.16 -0.38
CA SER A 154 3.78 -25.80 -1.70
C SER A 154 4.70 -26.89 -2.29
N LYS A 155 4.61 -27.07 -3.61
CA LYS A 155 5.57 -27.91 -4.34
C LYS A 155 6.95 -27.24 -4.37
N PRO A 156 8.06 -28.02 -4.40
CA PRO A 156 9.41 -27.50 -4.58
C PRO A 156 9.60 -26.70 -5.87
N ASP A 157 8.96 -27.15 -6.96
CA ASP A 157 9.17 -26.56 -8.26
C ASP A 157 8.51 -25.17 -8.36
N PRO A 158 9.26 -24.13 -8.79
CA PRO A 158 8.71 -22.81 -8.99
C PRO A 158 7.71 -22.81 -10.15
N GLY A 159 6.57 -22.13 -9.96
CA GLY A 159 5.69 -21.78 -11.06
C GLY A 159 6.23 -20.60 -11.87
N SER A 160 5.55 -20.29 -12.98
CA SER A 160 5.87 -19.14 -13.85
C SER A 160 5.79 -17.77 -13.15
N PHE A 161 5.08 -17.69 -12.02
CA PHE A 161 5.04 -16.48 -11.21
C PHE A 161 6.39 -16.19 -10.51
N TRP A 162 7.18 -17.22 -10.21
CA TRP A 162 8.48 -17.07 -9.54
C TRP A 162 9.64 -17.06 -10.52
N ASN A 163 9.67 -18.04 -11.43
CA ASN A 163 10.69 -18.17 -12.48
C ASN A 163 10.01 -18.27 -13.85
N PRO A 164 9.60 -17.14 -14.44
CA PRO A 164 8.96 -17.13 -15.75
C PRO A 164 9.93 -17.58 -16.85
N GLY A 165 9.41 -18.32 -17.83
CA GLY A 165 10.15 -18.66 -19.04
C GLY A 165 10.28 -17.47 -20.00
N TYR A 166 11.20 -17.55 -20.97
CA TYR A 166 11.40 -16.49 -21.96
C TYR A 166 10.13 -16.14 -22.75
N ALA A 167 9.33 -17.15 -23.13
CA ALA A 167 8.07 -16.93 -23.83
C ALA A 167 7.06 -16.15 -22.97
N GLU A 168 7.02 -16.41 -21.67
CA GLU A 168 6.11 -15.73 -20.74
C GLU A 168 6.54 -14.27 -20.52
N LEU A 169 7.85 -14.02 -20.41
CA LEU A 169 8.39 -12.66 -20.32
C LEU A 169 8.09 -11.83 -21.58
N GLN A 170 8.27 -12.44 -22.76
CA GLN A 170 7.94 -11.79 -24.04
C GLN A 170 6.44 -11.56 -24.19
N TYR A 171 5.61 -12.53 -23.78
CA TYR A 171 4.16 -12.36 -23.79
C TYR A 171 3.71 -11.28 -22.82
N GLU A 172 4.33 -11.17 -21.64
CA GLU A 172 4.06 -10.10 -20.67
C GLU A 172 4.34 -8.72 -21.25
N GLN A 173 5.48 -8.56 -21.91
CA GLN A 173 5.81 -7.33 -22.63
C GLN A 173 4.83 -7.06 -23.78
N PHE A 174 4.48 -8.09 -24.55
CA PHE A 174 3.57 -7.96 -25.69
C PHE A 174 2.20 -7.43 -25.29
N TRP A 175 1.53 -8.04 -24.30
CA TRP A 175 0.19 -7.58 -23.93
C TRP A 175 0.22 -6.20 -23.28
N ARG A 176 1.29 -5.86 -22.54
CA ARG A 176 1.49 -4.52 -21.95
C ARG A 176 1.59 -3.43 -23.02
N PHE A 177 2.36 -3.67 -24.08
CA PHE A 177 2.51 -2.71 -25.19
C PHE A 177 1.29 -2.67 -26.11
N LYS A 178 0.71 -3.83 -26.41
CA LYS A 178 -0.47 -3.91 -27.28
C LYS A 178 -1.68 -3.21 -26.66
N GLY A 179 -1.84 -3.30 -25.33
CA GLY A 179 -3.00 -2.75 -24.65
C GLY A 179 -4.32 -3.41 -25.09
N GLY A 180 -5.42 -2.67 -24.96
CA GLY A 180 -6.74 -3.11 -25.41
C GLY A 180 -7.24 -4.40 -24.74
N ILE A 181 -7.92 -5.25 -25.51
CA ILE A 181 -8.54 -6.49 -25.00
C ILE A 181 -7.51 -7.47 -24.46
N GLU A 182 -6.32 -7.56 -25.07
CA GLU A 182 -5.26 -8.47 -24.62
C GLU A 182 -4.81 -8.12 -23.20
N ALA A 183 -4.58 -6.83 -22.94
CA ALA A 183 -4.20 -6.35 -21.62
C ALA A 183 -5.33 -6.52 -20.61
N ILE A 184 -6.58 -6.28 -21.01
CA ILE A 184 -7.76 -6.49 -20.15
C ILE A 184 -7.88 -7.96 -19.73
N ASN A 185 -7.75 -8.90 -20.66
CA ASN A 185 -7.84 -10.33 -20.35
C ASN A 185 -6.73 -10.77 -19.39
N ASN A 186 -5.48 -10.38 -19.65
CA ASN A 186 -4.36 -10.69 -18.76
C ASN A 186 -4.54 -10.06 -17.37
N ARG A 187 -5.04 -8.82 -17.28
CA ARG A 187 -5.33 -8.17 -16.00
C ARG A 187 -6.50 -8.83 -15.26
N LEU A 188 -7.51 -9.34 -15.96
CA LEU A 188 -8.61 -10.11 -15.36
C LEU A 188 -8.12 -11.45 -14.78
N ASP A 189 -7.22 -12.14 -15.47
CA ASP A 189 -6.61 -13.37 -14.96
C ASP A 189 -5.78 -13.07 -13.69
N LEU A 190 -4.95 -12.02 -13.73
CA LEU A 190 -4.19 -11.57 -12.55
C LEU A 190 -5.12 -11.14 -11.41
N LEU A 191 -6.19 -10.40 -11.71
CA LEU A 191 -7.20 -10.00 -10.74
C LEU A 191 -7.81 -11.19 -10.02
N SER A 192 -8.14 -12.26 -10.76
CA SER A 192 -8.69 -13.48 -10.17
C SER A 192 -7.72 -14.10 -9.16
N SER A 193 -6.42 -14.17 -9.51
CA SER A 193 -5.38 -14.69 -8.63
C SER A 193 -5.17 -13.80 -7.39
N SER A 194 -5.21 -12.47 -7.58
CA SER A 194 -5.10 -11.50 -6.48
C SER A 194 -6.29 -11.57 -5.53
N LEU A 195 -7.52 -11.76 -6.03
CA LEU A 195 -8.71 -11.93 -5.18
C LEU A 195 -8.64 -13.22 -4.35
N ILE A 196 -8.13 -14.32 -4.91
CA ILE A 196 -7.88 -15.55 -4.17
C ILE A 196 -6.82 -15.30 -3.09
N SER A 197 -5.70 -14.64 -3.42
CA SER A 197 -4.66 -14.27 -2.46
C SER A 197 -5.22 -13.41 -1.31
N VAL A 198 -6.04 -12.42 -1.63
CA VAL A 198 -6.74 -11.56 -0.64
C VAL A 198 -7.67 -12.39 0.24
N ALA A 199 -8.47 -13.28 -0.33
CA ALA A 199 -9.41 -14.09 0.45
C ALA A 199 -8.69 -15.09 1.37
N VAL A 200 -7.60 -15.70 0.89
CA VAL A 200 -6.90 -16.78 1.60
C VAL A 200 -5.92 -16.23 2.63
N GLN A 201 -5.11 -15.23 2.28
CA GLN A 201 -3.97 -14.80 3.12
C GLN A 201 -3.95 -13.27 3.33
N TYR A 202 -3.78 -12.49 2.27
CA TYR A 202 -3.44 -11.07 2.38
C TYR A 202 -4.55 -10.21 2.98
N GLY A 203 -5.81 -10.60 2.79
CA GLY A 203 -6.97 -9.89 3.34
C GLY A 203 -7.05 -9.94 4.86
N TRP A 204 -6.48 -10.98 5.49
CA TRP A 204 -6.41 -11.10 6.94
C TRP A 204 -5.38 -10.15 7.54
N GLU A 205 -4.21 -10.01 6.89
CA GLU A 205 -3.20 -9.02 7.23
C GLU A 205 -3.72 -7.60 7.03
N LEU A 206 -4.34 -7.34 5.87
CA LEU A 206 -4.91 -6.04 5.56
C LEU A 206 -6.02 -5.67 6.56
N GLY A 207 -6.91 -6.61 6.86
CA GLY A 207 -7.97 -6.44 7.86
C GLY A 207 -7.39 -6.18 9.25
N GLY A 208 -6.37 -6.94 9.64
CA GLY A 208 -5.64 -6.75 10.89
C GLY A 208 -5.06 -5.35 11.04
N ALA A 209 -4.34 -4.89 10.01
CA ALA A 209 -3.78 -3.54 9.95
C ALA A 209 -4.85 -2.45 10.02
N MET A 210 -5.97 -2.61 9.30
CA MET A 210 -7.10 -1.66 9.37
C MET A 210 -7.71 -1.60 10.77
N LEU A 211 -7.92 -2.74 11.45
CA LEU A 211 -8.45 -2.75 12.82
C LEU A 211 -7.48 -2.11 13.82
N MET A 212 -6.17 -2.37 13.69
CA MET A 212 -5.14 -1.71 14.51
C MET A 212 -5.16 -0.19 14.29
N GLY A 213 -5.20 0.26 13.03
CA GLY A 213 -5.32 1.69 12.70
C GLY A 213 -6.58 2.35 13.25
N ALA A 214 -7.72 1.65 13.17
CA ALA A 214 -8.98 2.12 13.77
C ALA A 214 -8.88 2.24 15.30
N SER A 215 -8.22 1.28 15.96
CA SER A 215 -7.94 1.32 17.39
C SER A 215 -7.02 2.48 17.78
N LEU A 216 -5.96 2.74 17.01
CA LEU A 216 -5.06 3.88 17.23
C LEU A 216 -5.76 5.23 17.04
N MET A 217 -6.73 5.32 16.13
CA MET A 217 -7.56 6.52 15.99
C MET A 217 -8.55 6.67 17.15
N ARG A 218 -9.17 5.56 17.58
CA ARG A 218 -10.12 5.54 18.70
C ARG A 218 -9.45 5.94 20.02
N SER A 219 -8.24 5.44 20.29
CA SER A 219 -7.47 5.77 21.50
C SER A 219 -6.96 7.21 21.56
N GLY A 220 -6.98 7.94 20.44
CA GLY A 220 -6.40 9.27 20.34
C GLY A 220 -4.92 9.28 19.95
N TRP A 221 -4.30 8.11 19.76
CA TRP A 221 -2.92 7.99 19.31
C TRP A 221 -2.71 8.62 17.92
N LEU A 222 -3.59 8.36 16.95
CA LEU A 222 -3.57 9.05 15.64
C LEU A 222 -4.21 10.45 15.67
N LYS A 223 -4.62 10.95 16.84
CA LYS A 223 -5.04 12.34 17.03
C LYS A 223 -3.93 13.21 17.62
N GLY A 224 -2.76 12.62 17.92
CA GLY A 224 -1.64 13.35 18.53
C GLY A 224 -1.85 13.68 20.02
N GLN A 225 -2.69 12.93 20.73
CA GLN A 225 -3.03 13.19 22.14
C GLN A 225 -1.97 12.67 23.12
N PHE A 226 -1.00 11.88 22.65
CA PHE A 226 0.07 11.32 23.47
C PHE A 226 1.30 12.23 23.45
N ASN A 227 2.17 12.08 24.45
CA ASN A 227 3.40 12.86 24.52
C ASN A 227 4.37 12.52 23.37
N VAL A 228 5.12 13.50 22.88
CA VAL A 228 6.15 13.32 21.84
C VAL A 228 7.15 12.22 22.19
N ARG A 229 7.57 12.16 23.46
CA ARG A 229 8.48 11.12 23.97
C ARG A 229 7.92 9.70 23.82
N HIS A 230 6.59 9.54 23.93
CA HIS A 230 5.95 8.25 23.72
C HIS A 230 6.10 7.79 22.27
N TYR A 231 5.81 8.67 21.30
CA TYR A 231 5.97 8.34 19.88
C TYR A 231 7.42 8.03 19.51
N LEU A 232 8.37 8.85 19.97
CA LEU A 232 9.79 8.59 19.73
C LEU A 232 10.28 7.30 20.41
N GLY A 233 9.78 6.99 21.60
CA GLY A 233 10.06 5.71 22.27
C GLY A 233 9.51 4.51 21.51
N VAL A 234 8.27 4.60 21.00
CA VAL A 234 7.68 3.54 20.14
C VAL A 234 8.52 3.35 18.87
N ALA A 235 8.94 4.43 18.20
CA ALA A 235 9.79 4.33 17.03
C ALA A 235 11.17 3.73 17.35
N ALA A 236 11.80 4.15 18.45
CA ALA A 236 13.11 3.68 18.89
C ALA A 236 13.11 2.19 19.27
N VAL A 237 11.97 1.62 19.64
CA VAL A 237 11.84 0.18 19.92
C VAL A 237 11.45 -0.61 18.67
N LEU A 238 10.41 -0.18 17.94
CA LEU A 238 9.85 -0.96 16.84
C LEU A 238 10.73 -1.00 15.59
N LEU A 239 11.47 0.08 15.29
CA LEU A 239 12.32 0.12 14.10
C LEU A 239 13.52 -0.83 14.22
N PRO A 240 14.34 -0.79 15.29
CA PRO A 240 15.45 -1.73 15.42
C PRO A 240 14.97 -3.18 15.54
N LEU A 241 13.88 -3.42 16.27
CA LEU A 241 13.32 -4.77 16.40
C LEU A 241 12.86 -5.32 15.05
N SER A 242 12.25 -4.49 14.21
CA SER A 242 11.90 -4.86 12.84
C SER A 242 13.14 -5.17 11.99
N TRP A 243 14.20 -4.36 12.07
CA TRP A 243 15.44 -4.61 11.31
C TRP A 243 16.18 -5.86 11.77
N ILE A 244 16.17 -6.17 13.07
CA ILE A 244 16.73 -7.41 13.62
C ILE A 244 16.02 -8.65 13.06
N ILE A 245 14.72 -8.55 12.76
CA ILE A 245 13.96 -9.65 12.15
C ILE A 245 14.20 -9.74 10.64
N GLN A 246 14.22 -8.59 9.95
CA GLN A 246 14.20 -8.57 8.48
C GLN A 246 15.58 -8.70 7.84
N ILE A 247 16.62 -8.07 8.40
CA ILE A 247 17.97 -8.13 7.82
C ILE A 247 18.46 -9.58 7.71
N PRO A 248 18.32 -10.45 8.74
CA PRO A 248 18.65 -11.86 8.60
C PRO A 248 17.81 -12.57 7.54
N ALA A 249 16.50 -12.27 7.44
CA ALA A 249 15.63 -12.88 6.44
C ALA A 249 16.10 -12.55 5.00
N VAL A 250 16.51 -11.30 4.76
CA VAL A 250 17.07 -10.87 3.47
C VAL A 250 18.44 -11.50 3.21
N ALA A 251 19.31 -11.60 4.22
CA ALA A 251 20.60 -12.25 4.10
C ALA A 251 20.45 -13.76 3.78
N ILE A 252 19.52 -14.44 4.42
CA ILE A 252 19.22 -15.85 4.13
C ILE A 252 18.66 -16.00 2.71
N ALA A 253 17.79 -15.08 2.25
CA ALA A 253 17.27 -15.11 0.88
C ALA A 253 18.39 -15.02 -0.16
N TRP A 254 19.42 -14.22 0.12
CA TRP A 254 20.61 -14.12 -0.73
C TRP A 254 21.39 -15.44 -0.77
N HIS A 255 21.60 -16.07 0.40
CA HIS A 255 22.33 -17.34 0.49
C HIS A 255 21.57 -18.51 -0.14
N THR A 256 20.24 -18.48 -0.16
CA THR A 256 19.40 -19.48 -0.83
C THR A 256 19.19 -19.18 -2.31
N GLY A 257 19.80 -18.11 -2.86
CA GLY A 257 19.64 -17.73 -4.25
C GLY A 257 18.20 -17.38 -4.62
N TRP A 258 17.44 -16.83 -3.68
CA TRP A 258 16.01 -16.54 -3.81
C TRP A 258 15.17 -17.76 -4.20
N ASP A 259 15.49 -18.92 -3.62
CA ASP A 259 14.69 -20.14 -3.77
C ASP A 259 13.20 -19.88 -3.53
N TYR A 260 12.34 -20.50 -4.33
CA TYR A 260 10.90 -20.26 -4.33
C TYR A 260 10.24 -20.53 -2.98
N ARG A 261 10.53 -21.67 -2.34
CA ARG A 261 9.86 -22.02 -1.08
C ARG A 261 10.37 -21.17 0.07
N TRP A 262 11.69 -20.99 0.13
CA TRP A 262 12.31 -20.18 1.17
C TRP A 262 11.92 -18.72 1.03
N SER A 263 12.12 -18.13 -0.14
CA SER A 263 11.92 -16.70 -0.34
C SER A 263 10.48 -16.31 -0.60
N GLY A 264 9.68 -17.19 -1.22
CA GLY A 264 8.26 -16.92 -1.48
C GLY A 264 7.36 -17.07 -0.25
N PHE A 265 7.73 -17.92 0.71
CA PHE A 265 6.87 -18.22 1.87
C PHE A 265 7.59 -18.05 3.22
N TYR A 266 8.64 -18.84 3.50
CA TYR A 266 9.22 -18.89 4.85
C TYR A 266 9.90 -17.59 5.29
N LEU A 267 10.63 -16.96 4.38
CA LEU A 267 11.30 -15.68 4.61
C LEU A 267 10.35 -14.49 4.39
N GLN A 268 9.20 -14.70 3.74
CA GLN A 268 8.16 -13.68 3.63
C GLN A 268 7.47 -13.45 4.99
N ALA A 269 7.24 -14.51 5.79
CA ALA A 269 6.63 -14.39 7.11
C ALA A 269 7.35 -13.41 8.08
N PRO A 270 8.67 -13.50 8.32
CA PRO A 270 9.38 -12.52 9.15
C PRO A 270 9.40 -11.13 8.50
N ARG A 271 9.39 -11.03 7.16
CA ARG A 271 9.26 -9.74 6.45
C ARG A 271 7.91 -9.07 6.71
N GLU A 272 6.81 -9.81 6.70
CA GLU A 272 5.48 -9.27 7.02
C GLU A 272 5.41 -8.79 8.47
N ILE A 273 5.85 -9.61 9.43
CA ILE A 273 5.92 -9.22 10.85
C ILE A 273 6.73 -7.92 11.00
N GLY A 274 7.92 -7.87 10.39
CA GLY A 274 8.77 -6.69 10.38
C GLY A 274 8.10 -5.47 9.71
N ALA A 275 7.36 -5.68 8.61
CA ALA A 275 6.67 -4.63 7.88
C ALA A 275 5.59 -3.95 8.72
N LEU A 276 4.78 -4.70 9.47
CA LEU A 276 3.79 -4.13 10.39
C LEU A 276 4.44 -3.29 11.49
N MET A 277 5.50 -3.81 12.11
CA MET A 277 6.23 -3.13 13.19
C MET A 277 6.86 -1.83 12.70
N GLN A 278 7.49 -1.88 11.52
CA GLN A 278 8.14 -0.74 10.91
C GLN A 278 7.14 0.29 10.39
N ALA A 279 5.99 -0.15 9.87
CA ALA A 279 4.90 0.75 9.53
C ALA A 279 4.40 1.54 10.76
N MET A 280 4.25 0.88 11.90
CA MET A 280 3.89 1.53 13.16
C MET A 280 5.02 2.44 13.66
N GLY A 281 6.28 2.04 13.49
CA GLY A 281 7.47 2.85 13.77
C GLY A 281 7.53 4.11 12.90
N TYR A 282 7.21 4.02 11.62
CA TYR A 282 7.14 5.16 10.68
C TYR A 282 6.03 6.13 11.04
N LEU A 283 4.85 5.63 11.40
CA LEU A 283 3.79 6.47 11.96
C LEU A 283 4.26 7.15 13.25
N ALA A 284 4.92 6.42 14.15
CA ALA A 284 5.43 6.96 15.39
C ALA A 284 6.49 8.05 15.15
N LEU A 285 7.39 7.88 14.17
CA LEU A 285 8.33 8.92 13.75
C LEU A 285 7.62 10.16 13.20
N CYS A 286 6.60 9.98 12.34
CA CYS A 286 5.83 11.10 11.80
C CYS A 286 5.20 11.95 12.91
N TYR A 287 4.63 11.32 13.94
CA TYR A 287 3.99 12.01 15.06
C TYR A 287 4.99 12.54 16.09
N GLY A 288 6.07 11.80 16.38
CA GLY A 288 7.13 12.22 17.31
C GLY A 288 7.92 13.42 16.78
N CYS A 289 8.23 13.44 15.49
CA CYS A 289 8.95 14.55 14.86
C CYS A 289 8.02 15.71 14.44
N TRP A 290 6.70 15.56 14.58
CA TRP A 290 5.73 16.56 14.11
C TRP A 290 5.97 18.00 14.59
N PRO A 291 6.30 18.28 15.87
CA PRO A 291 6.53 19.65 16.34
C PRO A 291 7.66 20.38 15.62
N TRP A 292 8.63 19.62 15.09
CA TRP A 292 9.71 20.15 14.25
C TRP A 292 9.29 20.19 12.77
N LEU A 293 8.67 19.11 12.27
CA LEU A 293 8.26 18.97 10.88
C LEU A 293 7.25 20.06 10.45
N VAL A 294 6.28 20.39 11.31
CA VAL A 294 5.23 21.37 10.98
C VAL A 294 5.78 22.76 10.63
N LYS A 295 6.99 23.09 11.09
CA LYS A 295 7.68 24.36 10.78
C LYS A 295 8.31 24.35 9.39
N GLN A 296 8.47 23.18 8.76
CA GLN A 296 9.12 23.01 7.48
C GLN A 296 8.11 23.11 6.33
N ARG A 297 8.45 23.84 5.26
CA ARG A 297 7.56 24.02 4.10
C ARG A 297 7.24 22.70 3.39
N TRP A 298 8.22 21.79 3.31
CA TRP A 298 8.03 20.49 2.67
C TRP A 298 7.05 19.59 3.43
N ALA A 299 6.92 19.74 4.76
CA ALA A 299 5.95 18.97 5.52
C ALA A 299 4.52 19.41 5.18
N LEU A 300 4.30 20.71 4.99
CA LEU A 300 3.03 21.24 4.51
C LEU A 300 2.70 20.72 3.12
N TRP A 301 3.67 20.67 2.21
CA TRP A 301 3.53 20.07 0.89
C TRP A 301 3.14 18.60 0.96
N MET A 302 3.79 17.83 1.82
CA MET A 302 3.46 16.42 2.02
C MET A 302 2.07 16.22 2.63
N SER A 303 1.63 17.09 3.54
CA SER A 303 0.23 17.11 4.00
C SER A 303 -0.74 17.37 2.84
N GLN A 304 -0.42 18.27 1.91
CA GLN A 304 -1.26 18.49 0.72
C GLN A 304 -1.35 17.23 -0.16
N VAL A 305 -0.23 16.54 -0.36
CA VAL A 305 -0.20 15.26 -1.10
C VAL A 305 -1.14 14.24 -0.46
N GLY A 306 -1.10 14.10 0.88
CA GLY A 306 -1.98 13.19 1.59
C GLY A 306 -3.46 13.61 1.63
N ARG A 307 -3.76 14.90 1.45
CA ARG A 307 -5.14 15.39 1.24
C ARG A 307 -5.72 14.95 -0.11
N MET A 308 -4.86 14.71 -1.09
CA MET A 308 -5.18 14.23 -2.44
C MET A 308 -4.71 12.79 -2.64
N ALA A 309 -4.85 11.97 -1.60
CA ALA A 309 -4.32 10.62 -1.58
C ALA A 309 -4.78 9.73 -2.77
N LEU A 310 -6.09 9.69 -3.01
CA LEU A 310 -6.68 8.89 -4.09
C LEU A 310 -6.28 9.46 -5.45
N THR A 311 -6.33 10.78 -5.61
CA THR A 311 -5.88 11.43 -6.86
C THR A 311 -4.41 11.14 -7.14
N ASN A 312 -3.53 11.28 -6.15
CA ASN A 312 -2.10 11.08 -6.33
C ASN A 312 -1.72 9.63 -6.60
N TYR A 313 -2.41 8.67 -5.98
CA TYR A 313 -2.22 7.25 -6.29
C TYR A 313 -2.60 6.94 -7.74
N LEU A 314 -3.78 7.40 -8.20
CA LEU A 314 -4.21 7.20 -9.58
C LEU A 314 -3.32 7.94 -10.57
N LEU A 315 -2.86 9.15 -10.23
CA LEU A 315 -1.92 9.91 -11.04
C LEU A 315 -0.57 9.20 -11.17
N GLN A 316 -0.04 8.57 -10.11
CA GLN A 316 1.17 7.74 -10.21
C GLN A 316 0.96 6.60 -11.21
N THR A 317 -0.17 5.91 -11.14
CA THR A 317 -0.49 4.86 -12.12
C THR A 317 -0.53 5.43 -13.53
N LEU A 318 -1.22 6.54 -13.77
CA LEU A 318 -1.30 7.13 -15.11
C LEU A 318 0.07 7.54 -15.65
N ILE A 319 0.91 8.16 -14.82
CA ILE A 319 2.27 8.56 -15.21
C ILE A 319 3.12 7.33 -15.56
N CYS A 320 3.10 6.30 -14.69
CA CYS A 320 3.94 5.12 -14.87
C CYS A 320 3.43 4.23 -16.01
N ASP A 321 2.12 3.99 -16.10
CA ASP A 321 1.50 3.22 -17.18
C ASP A 321 1.76 3.89 -18.55
N PHE A 322 1.60 5.21 -18.63
CA PHE A 322 1.96 5.96 -19.84
C PHE A 322 3.45 5.80 -20.18
N PHE A 323 4.35 5.99 -19.20
CA PHE A 323 5.78 5.92 -19.44
C PHE A 323 6.26 4.51 -19.82
N PHE A 324 5.87 3.46 -19.10
CA PHE A 324 6.38 2.11 -19.35
C PHE A 324 5.62 1.40 -20.47
N ASN A 325 4.29 1.53 -20.53
CA ASN A 325 3.48 0.79 -21.48
C ASN A 325 3.21 1.58 -22.77
N THR A 326 2.89 2.88 -22.70
CA THR A 326 2.57 3.68 -23.91
C THR A 326 3.81 4.17 -24.64
N LEU A 327 4.85 4.61 -23.90
CA LEU A 327 6.14 4.99 -24.49
C LEU A 327 7.11 3.81 -24.66
N HIS A 328 6.65 2.59 -24.37
CA HIS A 328 7.39 1.33 -24.54
C HIS A 328 8.71 1.22 -23.74
N PHE A 329 8.85 1.88 -22.59
CA PHE A 329 10.02 1.78 -21.71
C PHE A 329 10.00 0.58 -20.74
N TYR A 330 8.99 -0.28 -20.78
CA TYR A 330 8.93 -1.50 -19.97
C TYR A 330 10.16 -2.40 -20.22
N GLN A 331 10.74 -2.96 -19.16
CA GLN A 331 11.98 -3.76 -19.16
C GLN A 331 13.26 -3.07 -19.68
N HIS A 332 13.29 -1.74 -19.79
CA HIS A 332 14.49 -1.00 -20.23
C HIS A 332 15.44 -0.60 -19.09
N PHE A 333 15.02 -0.73 -17.83
CA PHE A 333 15.74 -0.21 -16.68
C PHE A 333 15.98 -1.29 -15.63
N ASN A 334 17.13 -1.23 -14.96
CA ASN A 334 17.36 -2.01 -13.74
C ASN A 334 16.71 -1.33 -12.51
N ARG A 335 16.71 -1.99 -11.34
CA ARG A 335 16.05 -1.43 -10.14
C ARG A 335 16.61 -0.10 -9.69
N LEU A 336 17.93 0.10 -9.80
CA LEU A 336 18.57 1.35 -9.37
C LEU A 336 18.12 2.52 -10.26
N GLN A 337 18.07 2.29 -11.57
CA GLN A 337 17.57 3.28 -12.52
C GLN A 337 16.08 3.57 -12.31
N LEU A 338 15.26 2.55 -12.05
CA LEU A 338 13.86 2.73 -11.69
C LEU A 338 13.71 3.56 -10.41
N LEU A 339 14.52 3.28 -9.40
CA LEU A 339 14.54 4.06 -8.16
C LEU A 339 14.92 5.53 -8.42
N ALA A 340 15.85 5.79 -9.35
CA ALA A 340 16.23 7.14 -9.77
C ALA A 340 15.10 7.89 -10.50
N LEU A 341 14.13 7.18 -11.10
CA LEU A 341 12.93 7.81 -11.70
C LEU A 341 11.89 8.24 -10.66
N VAL A 342 11.86 7.61 -9.47
CA VAL A 342 10.84 7.87 -8.45
C VAL A 342 10.78 9.35 -8.03
N PRO A 343 11.89 10.06 -7.75
CA PRO A 343 11.86 11.48 -7.43
C PRO A 343 11.22 12.35 -8.53
N ALA A 344 11.38 11.99 -9.80
CA ALA A 344 10.76 12.71 -10.91
C ALA A 344 9.23 12.56 -10.89
N VAL A 345 8.74 11.34 -10.65
CA VAL A 345 7.29 11.08 -10.50
C VAL A 345 6.74 11.79 -9.26
N TRP A 346 7.46 11.79 -8.14
CA TRP A 346 7.09 12.54 -6.94
C TRP A 346 7.00 14.05 -7.20
N LEU A 347 7.96 14.62 -7.94
CA LEU A 347 7.96 16.03 -8.28
C LEU A 347 6.75 16.41 -9.15
N LEU A 348 6.41 15.56 -10.13
CA LEU A 348 5.23 15.76 -10.96
C LEU A 348 3.95 15.69 -10.13
N ASN A 349 3.79 14.66 -9.30
CA ASN A 349 2.66 14.53 -8.36
C ASN A 349 2.54 15.73 -7.43
N LEU A 350 3.67 16.17 -6.86
CA LEU A 350 3.71 17.32 -5.97
C LEU A 350 3.29 18.59 -6.69
N THR A 351 3.81 18.83 -7.90
CA THR A 351 3.48 20.00 -8.72
C THR A 351 1.97 20.02 -9.03
N VAL A 352 1.42 18.90 -9.51
CA VAL A 352 -0.02 18.77 -9.79
C VAL A 352 -0.84 19.00 -8.52
N THR A 353 -0.44 18.43 -7.38
CA THR A 353 -1.12 18.62 -6.09
C THR A 353 -1.15 20.10 -5.68
N LEU A 354 0.01 20.78 -5.74
CA LEU A 354 0.13 22.17 -5.30
C LEU A 354 -0.62 23.13 -6.23
N CYS A 355 -0.48 22.94 -7.56
CA CYS A 355 -1.21 23.73 -8.55
C CYS A 355 -2.72 23.52 -8.42
N TRP A 356 -3.17 22.27 -8.26
CA TRP A 356 -4.60 21.96 -8.11
C TRP A 356 -5.19 22.58 -6.84
N LEU A 357 -4.50 22.43 -5.70
CA LEU A 357 -5.00 22.94 -4.42
C LEU A 357 -4.88 24.47 -4.26
N HIS A 358 -4.19 25.14 -5.18
CA HIS A 358 -4.24 26.58 -5.30
C HIS A 358 -5.64 27.06 -5.74
N TYR A 359 -6.27 26.34 -6.67
CA TYR A 359 -7.59 26.69 -7.22
C TYR A 359 -8.75 25.96 -6.55
N PHE A 360 -8.54 24.72 -6.08
CA PHE A 360 -9.59 23.85 -5.55
C PHE A 360 -9.31 23.41 -4.11
N ARG A 361 -10.36 23.17 -3.31
CA ARG A 361 -10.20 22.78 -1.89
C ARG A 361 -9.95 21.27 -1.67
N GLN A 362 -10.24 20.44 -2.68
CA GLN A 362 -10.16 18.98 -2.64
C GLN A 362 -9.60 18.46 -3.95
N GLY A 363 -8.94 17.30 -3.94
CA GLY A 363 -8.53 16.66 -5.18
C GLY A 363 -9.73 16.20 -6.02
N PRO A 364 -9.56 16.09 -7.35
CA PRO A 364 -10.64 15.77 -8.27
C PRO A 364 -11.30 14.42 -7.94
N MET A 365 -10.50 13.38 -7.66
CA MET A 365 -11.03 12.05 -7.36
C MET A 365 -11.64 11.99 -5.97
N GLU A 366 -11.08 12.70 -4.98
CA GLU A 366 -11.69 12.81 -3.65
C GLU A 366 -13.04 13.52 -3.70
N TRP A 367 -13.15 14.59 -4.50
CA TRP A 367 -14.39 15.32 -4.70
C TRP A 367 -15.43 14.43 -5.39
N LEU A 368 -15.08 13.81 -6.51
CA LEU A 368 -15.98 12.91 -7.26
C LEU A 368 -16.48 11.78 -6.37
N TRP A 369 -15.55 11.12 -5.66
CA TRP A 369 -15.87 10.02 -4.76
C TRP A 369 -16.80 10.46 -3.62
N ARG A 370 -16.59 11.67 -3.05
CA ARG A 370 -17.49 12.23 -2.03
C ARG A 370 -18.88 12.52 -2.60
N GLN A 371 -18.98 13.10 -3.79
CA GLN A 371 -20.27 13.43 -4.42
C GLN A 371 -21.07 12.16 -4.73
N LEU A 372 -20.43 11.15 -5.32
CA LEU A 372 -21.06 9.86 -5.58
C LEU A 372 -21.48 9.17 -4.28
N THR A 373 -20.66 9.26 -3.23
CA THR A 373 -21.03 8.72 -1.90
C THR A 373 -22.29 9.38 -1.36
N ALA A 374 -22.39 10.71 -1.44
CA ALA A 374 -23.57 11.43 -0.94
C ALA A 374 -24.84 11.02 -1.68
N LYS A 375 -24.77 10.97 -3.02
CA LYS A 375 -25.89 10.50 -3.86
C LYS A 375 -26.31 9.07 -3.53
N ALA A 376 -25.36 8.15 -3.45
CA ALA A 376 -25.65 6.74 -3.15
C ALA A 376 -26.15 6.52 -1.72
N ALA A 377 -25.72 7.34 -0.75
CA ALA A 377 -26.17 7.28 0.64
C ALA A 377 -27.53 7.98 0.88
N GLY A 378 -28.09 8.65 -0.13
CA GLY A 378 -29.33 9.42 0.01
C GLY A 378 -29.18 10.72 0.81
N GLU A 379 -27.97 11.24 1.01
CA GLU A 379 -27.76 12.57 1.59
C GLU A 379 -27.93 13.65 0.50
N PRO A 380 -28.65 14.76 0.75
CA PRO A 380 -28.82 15.81 -0.24
C PRO A 380 -27.45 16.38 -0.67
N ALA A 381 -27.25 16.52 -1.98
CA ALA A 381 -25.99 16.89 -2.62
C ALA A 381 -25.43 18.29 -2.23
N ASN A 382 -26.13 19.05 -1.38
CA ASN A 382 -25.77 20.39 -0.94
C ASN A 382 -25.30 20.42 0.52
N SER A 383 -24.05 20.03 0.77
CA SER A 383 -23.33 20.43 1.99
C SER A 383 -21.86 20.78 1.70
N GLY A 384 -21.65 21.62 0.69
CA GLY A 384 -20.33 22.16 0.33
C GLY A 384 -20.41 23.49 -0.39
N ARG A 385 -20.48 24.58 0.37
CA ARG A 385 -19.83 25.85 0.01
C ARG A 385 -18.38 25.82 0.50
#